data_AF-A0AAT9SSK5-F1
#
_entry.id   AF-A0AAT9SSK5-F1
#
_cell.length_a   1.000
_cell.length_b   1.000
_cell.length_c   1.000
_cell.angle_alpha   90.00
_cell.angle_beta   90.00
_cell.angle_gamma   90.00
#
_symmetry.space_group_name_H-M   'P 1'
#
loop_
_entity.id
_entity.type
_entity.pdbx_description
1 polymer ?
#
loop_
_entity_poly.entity_id
_entity_poly.type
_entity_poly.pdbx_seq_one_letter_code
_entity_poly.pdbx_strand_id
1 'polypeptide(L)' 'MMEDERAERLQVMLSQEELRALENWRFEKRMPSRAAAVRELLRRGLAAEGFDLAGEGVRSQEFGIVDRRGAEASSDEEA' A
#
# COMPACT_ATOMS: atom_id res chain seq x y z
N MET A 1 2.51 -31.05 0.98
CA MET A 1 3.58 -30.48 0.14
C MET A 1 3.28 -29.01 0.06
N MET A 2 4.17 -28.16 0.59
CA MET A 2 3.96 -26.72 0.57
C MET A 2 4.18 -26.27 -0.86
N GLU A 3 3.10 -26.06 -1.60
CA GLU A 3 3.15 -25.29 -2.84
C GLU A 3 3.76 -23.95 -2.44
N ASP A 4 4.96 -23.70 -2.95
CA ASP A 4 5.66 -22.43 -2.86
C ASP A 4 4.65 -21.36 -3.31
N GLU A 5 4.03 -20.66 -2.35
CA GLU A 5 3.09 -19.57 -2.61
C GLU A 5 3.84 -18.55 -3.45
N ARG A 6 3.71 -18.68 -4.78
CA ARG A 6 4.50 -17.90 -5.73
C ARG A 6 4.18 -16.44 -5.49
N ALA A 7 5.10 -15.76 -4.80
CA ALA A 7 4.95 -14.35 -4.52
C ALA A 7 4.92 -13.58 -5.84
N GLU A 8 3.80 -12.93 -6.13
CA GLU A 8 3.66 -12.08 -7.29
C GLU A 8 4.35 -10.73 -7.04
N ARG A 9 5.01 -10.19 -8.07
CA ARG A 9 5.67 -8.89 -7.99
C ARG A 9 4.67 -7.78 -8.26
N LEU A 10 4.32 -7.04 -7.21
CA LEU A 10 3.55 -5.81 -7.31
C LEU A 10 4.49 -4.61 -7.50
N GLN A 11 4.28 -3.83 -8.57
CA GLN A 11 4.85 -2.49 -8.71
C GLN A 11 3.86 -1.46 -8.18
N VAL A 12 4.32 -0.53 -7.36
CA VAL A 12 3.52 0.55 -6.80
C VAL A 12 4.29 1.85 -6.91
N MET A 13 3.61 2.91 -7.34
CA MET A 13 4.15 4.25 -7.37
C MET A 13 3.86 4.91 -6.02
N LEU A 14 4.89 5.46 -5.41
CA LEU A 14 4.79 6.18 -4.14
C LEU A 14 5.43 7.54 -4.32
N SER A 15 4.85 8.56 -3.69
CA SER A 15 5.51 9.83 -3.52
C SER A 15 6.79 9.68 -2.68
N GLN A 16 7.67 10.68 -2.76
CA GLN A 16 8.90 10.70 -1.97
C GLN A 16 8.64 10.69 -0.46
N GLU A 17 7.54 11.29 -0.01
CA GLU A 17 7.15 11.32 1.40
C GLU A 17 6.70 9.94 1.88
N GLU A 18 5.84 9.26 1.12
CA GLU A 18 5.36 7.91 1.44
C GLU A 18 6.51 6.91 1.47
N LEU A 19 7.44 6.99 0.52
CA LEU A 19 8.63 6.13 0.51
C LEU A 19 9.49 6.35 1.75
N ARG A 20 9.67 7.59 2.21
CA ARG A 20 10.40 7.90 3.45
C ARG A 20 9.67 7.38 4.68
N ALA A 21 8.36 7.56 4.75
CA ALA A 21 7.54 7.04 5.84
C ALA A 21 7.66 5.51 5.95
N LEU A 22 7.62 4.81 4.81
CA LEU A 22 7.82 3.35 4.74
C LEU A 22 9.21 2.93 5.24
N GLU A 23 10.26 3.63 4.82
CA GLU A 23 11.63 3.32 5.27
C GLU A 23 11.80 3.59 6.77
N ASN A 24 11.34 4.73 7.28
CA ASN A 24 11.40 5.05 8.70
C ASN A 24 10.71 3.97 9.54
N TRP A 25 9.49 3.59 9.15
CA TRP A 25 8.74 2.54 9.83
C TRP A 25 9.43 1.17 9.74
N ARG A 26 10.04 0.84 8.60
CA ARG A 26 10.87 -0.37 8.44
C ARG A 26 12.01 -0.40 9.46
N PHE A 27 12.72 0.71 9.64
CA PHE A 27 13.81 0.81 10.63
C PHE A 27 13.29 0.71 12.07
N GLU A 28 12.23 1.44 12.41
CA GLU A 28 11.61 1.41 13.74
C GLU A 28 11.16 0.00 14.14
N LYS A 29 10.53 -0.72 13.21
CA LYS A 29 10.06 -2.09 13.42
C LYS A 29 11.13 -3.16 13.17
N ARG A 30 12.37 -2.76 12.88
CA ARG A 30 13.53 -3.63 12.60
C ARG A 30 13.23 -4.67 11.50
N MET A 31 12.50 -4.24 10.49
CA MET A 31 12.09 -5.09 9.39
C MET A 31 13.26 -5.34 8.43
N PRO A 32 13.52 -6.60 8.03
CA PRO A 32 14.73 -6.98 7.30
C PRO A 32 14.76 -6.50 5.84
N SER A 33 13.59 -6.18 5.25
CA SER A 33 13.51 -5.68 3.88
C SER A 33 12.29 -4.78 3.68
N ARG A 34 12.32 -3.96 2.62
CA ARG A 34 11.17 -3.15 2.22
C ARG A 34 9.95 -4.01 1.91
N ALA A 35 10.14 -5.14 1.23
CA ALA A 35 9.05 -6.08 0.95
C ALA A 35 8.43 -6.66 2.23
N ALA A 36 9.24 -6.96 3.25
CA ALA A 36 8.74 -7.39 4.55
C ALA A 36 7.91 -6.29 5.22
N ALA A 37 8.37 -5.05 5.16
CA ALA A 37 7.63 -3.92 5.71
C ALA A 37 6.29 -3.70 5.00
N VAL A 38 6.27 -3.71 3.67
CA VAL A 38 5.03 -3.57 2.87
C VAL A 38 4.05 -4.70 3.19
N ARG A 39 4.50 -5.96 3.24
CA ARG A 39 3.62 -7.09 3.60
C ARG A 39 3.03 -6.97 5.00
N GLU A 40 3.82 -6.49 5.95
CA GLU A 40 3.36 -6.30 7.32
C GLU A 40 2.35 -5.15 7.41
N LEU A 41 2.56 -4.05 6.68
CA LEU A 41 1.57 -2.97 6.57
C LEU A 41 0.27 -3.46 5.92
N LEU A 42 0.35 -4.24 4.84
CA LEU A 42 -0.82 -4.86 4.21
C LEU A 42 -1.57 -5.76 5.19
N ARG A 43 -0.85 -6.65 5.89
CA ARG A 43 -1.45 -7.54 6.90
C ARG A 43 -2.14 -6.75 8.02
N ARG A 44 -1.53 -5.66 8.49
CA ARG A 44 -2.11 -4.80 9.52
C ARG A 44 -3.32 -4.03 9.01
N GLY A 45 -3.26 -3.50 7.78
CA GLY A 45 -4.39 -2.81 7.16
C GLY A 45 -5.60 -3.72 7.01
N LEU A 46 -5.37 -4.95 6.50
CA LEU A 46 -6.42 -5.96 6.35
C LEU A 46 -7.01 -6.45 7.68
N ALA A 47 -6.24 -6.37 8.77
CA ALA A 47 -6.71 -6.77 10.10
C ALA A 47 -7.30 -5.61 10.92
N ALA A 48 -6.94 -4.36 10.60
CA ALA A 48 -7.32 -3.17 11.37
C ALA A 48 -8.72 -2.66 11.00
N GLU A 49 -9.09 -2.81 9.73
CA GLU A 49 -10.45 -2.58 9.28
C GLU A 49 -11.09 -3.96 9.14
N GLY A 50 -12.30 -4.12 9.69
CA GLY A 50 -13.16 -5.24 9.34
C GLY A 50 -13.60 -5.13 7.88
N PHE A 51 -12.64 -5.09 6.95
CA PHE A 51 -12.87 -5.08 5.52
C PHE A 51 -13.59 -6.37 5.18
N ASP A 52 -14.87 -6.26 4.82
CA ASP A 52 -15.49 -7.25 3.97
C ASP A 52 -14.60 -7.35 2.74
N LEU A 53 -13.85 -8.45 2.62
CA LEU A 53 -13.05 -8.79 1.46
C LEU A 53 -13.96 -8.60 0.24
N ALA A 54 -13.78 -7.51 -0.48
CA ALA A 54 -14.65 -7.15 -1.57
C ALA A 54 -14.65 -8.32 -2.56
N GLY A 55 -15.82 -8.93 -2.76
CA GLY A 55 -15.97 -10.07 -3.66
C GLY A 55 -15.40 -9.75 -5.05
N GLU A 56 -14.92 -10.76 -5.75
CA GLU A 56 -14.34 -10.62 -7.09
C GLU A 56 -15.20 -9.69 -7.98
N GLY A 57 -14.62 -8.57 -8.42
CA GLY A 57 -15.27 -7.62 -9.35
C GLY A 57 -15.48 -6.19 -8.85
N VAL A 58 -15.13 -5.85 -7.61
CA VAL A 58 -15.23 -4.46 -7.12
C VAL A 58 -14.09 -3.60 -7.66
N ARG A 59 -14.42 -2.45 -8.25
CA ARG A 59 -13.47 -1.55 -8.90
C ARG A 59 -12.64 -0.79 -7.85
N SER A 60 -11.32 -0.80 -8.02
CA SER A 60 -10.36 -0.15 -7.10
C SER A 60 -10.56 1.37 -6.93
N GLN A 61 -11.34 2.02 -7.81
CA GLN A 61 -11.67 3.44 -7.71
C GLN A 61 -12.64 3.76 -6.57
N GLU A 62 -13.37 2.77 -6.05
CA GLU A 62 -14.32 2.95 -4.94
C GLU A 62 -13.66 2.93 -3.56
N PHE A 63 -12.38 2.54 -3.47
CA PHE A 63 -11.58 2.48 -2.22
C PHE A 63 -10.63 3.67 -2.06
N GLY A 64 -11.00 4.87 -2.53
CA GLY A 64 -10.16 6.06 -2.42
C GLY A 64 -9.94 6.50 -0.97
N ILE A 65 -8.78 6.14 -0.39
CA ILE A 65 -8.32 6.61 0.93
C ILE A 65 -7.73 8.04 0.86
N VAL A 66 -7.58 8.61 -0.34
CA VAL A 66 -7.14 10.00 -0.51
C VAL A 66 -8.30 10.98 -0.32
N ASP A 67 -8.28 11.74 0.78
CA ASP A 67 -9.05 12.98 0.92
C ASP A 67 -8.82 13.83 -0.34
N ARG A 68 -9.92 14.30 -0.95
CA ARG A 68 -9.97 15.01 -2.24
C ARG A 68 -8.91 16.12 -2.39
N ARG A 69 -8.41 16.67 -1.29
CA ARG A 69 -7.34 17.67 -1.26
C ARG A 69 -5.98 17.21 -1.80
N GLY A 70 -5.69 15.91 -1.83
CA GLY A 70 -4.42 15.39 -2.37
C GLY A 70 -4.39 15.24 -3.90
N ALA A 71 -5.56 15.10 -4.53
CA ALA A 71 -5.66 14.88 -5.98
C ALA A 71 -5.48 16.17 -6.80
N GLU A 72 -5.85 17.32 -6.23
CA GLU A 72 -5.75 18.62 -6.92
C GLU A 72 -4.28 19.06 -7.08
N ALA A 73 -3.39 18.70 -6.14
CA ALA A 73 -1.96 19.04 -6.24
C ALA A 73 -1.20 18.29 -7.35
N SER A 74 -1.80 17.29 -7.98
CA SER A 74 -1.15 16.49 -9.04
C SER A 74 -1.48 16.98 -10.46
N SER A 75 -2.38 17.95 -10.61
CA SER A 75 -2.92 18.36 -11.93
C SER A 75 -2.46 19.75 -12.39
N ASP A 76 -1.82 20.54 -11.54
CA ASP A 76 -1.46 21.94 -11.84
C ASP A 76 0.01 22.16 -12.24
N GLU A 77 0.78 21.11 -12.56
CA GLU A 77 2.17 21.24 -13.03
C GLU A 77 2.36 20.83 -14.51
N GLU A 78 1.29 20.94 -15.31
CA GLU A 78 1.36 20.94 -16.78
C GLU A 78 0.43 22.02 -17.37
N ALA A 79 0.86 23.30 -17.33
CA ALA A 79 0.37 24.37 -18.19
C ALA A 79 1.43 25.49 -18.36
#